data_AF-A0A5C5Y2H8-F1
#
_entry.id   AF-A0A5C5Y2H8-F1
#
_cell.length_a   1.000
_cell.length_b   1.000
_cell.length_c   1.000
_cell.angle_alpha   90.00
_cell.angle_beta   90.00
_cell.angle_gamma   90.00
#
_symmetry.space_group_name_H-M   'P 1'
#
loop_
_entity.id
_entity.type
_entity.pdbx_description
1 polymer ?
#
loop_
_entity_poly.entity_id
_entity_poly.type
_entity_poly.pdbx_seq_one_letter_code
_entity_poly.pdbx_strand_id
1 'polypeptide(L)' 'MVDLYFLVFIHIETRRIWVSPCTANPTGEWTTQQARNFDMFLQDEGLPCEILQRDQDSKYIDSLDEVFRSSVSRGA' A
#
# COMPACT_ATOMS: atom_id res chain seq x y z
N MET A 1 -4.76 20.34 19.09
CA MET A 1 -3.84 19.27 18.69
C MET A 1 -4.55 18.46 17.62
N VAL A 2 -3.86 18.12 16.52
CA VAL A 2 -4.44 17.32 15.42
C VAL A 2 -3.69 16.00 15.36
N ASP A 3 -4.42 14.91 15.14
CA ASP A 3 -3.82 13.59 14.95
C ASP A 3 -3.34 13.45 13.50
N LEU A 4 -2.15 12.87 13.34
CA LEU A 4 -1.57 12.57 12.04
C LEU A 4 -1.39 11.06 11.89
N TYR A 5 -1.72 10.59 10.71
CA TYR A 5 -1.69 9.18 10.34
C TYR A 5 -0.74 8.99 9.17
N PHE A 6 -0.07 7.84 9.11
CA PHE A 6 0.73 7.41 7.97
C PHE A 6 0.51 5.92 7.77
N LEU A 7 0.80 5.45 6.55
CA LEU A 7 0.68 4.04 6.17
C LEU A 7 2.08 3.45 5.98
N VAL A 8 2.24 2.21 6.39
CA VAL A 8 3.49 1.46 6.27
C VAL A 8 3.21 0.19 5.49
N PHE A 9 4.01 -0.05 4.44
CA PHE A 9 4.07 -1.34 3.77
C PHE A 9 5.40 -1.99 4.05
N ILE A 10 5.38 -3.28 4.36
CA ILE A 10 6.58 -4.06 4.66
C ILE A 10 6.66 -5.18 3.62
N HIS A 11 7.69 -5.14 2.77
CA HIS A 11 8.01 -6.25 1.90
C HIS A 11 8.70 -7.34 2.75
N ILE A 12 8.00 -8.44 3.03
CA ILE A 12 8.36 -9.41 4.07
C ILE A 12 9.72 -10.07 3.80
N GLU A 13 9.97 -10.50 2.57
CA GLU A 13 11.20 -11.23 2.22
C GLU A 13 12.46 -10.36 2.41
N THR A 14 12.41 -9.14 1.88
CA THR A 14 13.57 -8.23 1.87
C THR A 14 13.64 -7.32 3.09
N ARG A 15 12.61 -7.31 3.93
CA ARG A 15 12.45 -6.41 5.10
C ARG A 15 12.52 -4.92 4.73
N ARG A 16 12.28 -4.58 3.46
CA ARG A 16 12.21 -3.18 3.03
C ARG A 16 10.86 -2.60 3.43
N ILE A 17 10.93 -1.38 3.96
CA ILE A 17 9.76 -0.67 4.46
C ILE A 17 9.55 0.55 3.58
N TRP A 18 8.33 0.71 3.10
CA TRP A 18 7.88 1.95 2.47
C TRP A 18 6.91 2.67 3.42
N VAL A 19 7.05 3.98 3.51
CA VAL A 19 6.28 4.82 4.42
C VAL A 19 5.63 5.93 3.61
N SER A 20 4.32 6.13 3.79
CA SER A 20 3.59 7.20 3.13
C SER A 20 3.93 8.57 3.74
N PRO A 21 3.66 9.67 3.02
CA PRO A 21 3.47 10.96 3.65
C PRO A 21 2.39 10.90 4.74
N CYS A 22 2.44 11.79 5.74
CA CYS A 22 1.40 11.86 6.76
C CYS A 22 0.12 12.55 6.24
N THR A 23 -1.02 12.25 6.86
CA THR A 23 -2.30 12.93 6.65
C THR A 23 -3.04 13.16 7.98
N ALA A 24 -3.77 14.27 8.09
CA ALA A 24 -4.72 14.48 9.18
C ALA A 24 -6.10 13.84 8.90
N ASN A 25 -6.33 13.37 7.67
CA ASN A 25 -7.60 12.79 7.24
C ASN A 25 -7.35 11.50 6.43
N PRO A 26 -7.17 10.34 7.09
CA PRO A 26 -6.93 9.09 6.41
C PRO A 26 -8.27 8.52 5.89
N THR A 27 -8.52 8.68 4.59
CA THR A 27 -9.72 8.17 3.91
C THR A 27 -9.38 6.93 3.06
N GLY A 28 -10.40 6.19 2.62
CA GLY A 28 -10.20 5.07 1.70
C GLY A 28 -9.62 5.47 0.34
N GLU A 29 -9.93 6.67 -0.15
CA GLU A 29 -9.30 7.21 -1.36
C GLU A 29 -7.81 7.51 -1.12
N TRP A 30 -7.48 8.06 0.04
CA TRP A 30 -6.11 8.34 0.41
C TRP A 30 -5.28 7.05 0.56
N THR A 31 -5.80 6.02 1.24
CA THR A 31 -5.11 4.73 1.38
C THR A 31 -4.91 4.05 0.01
N THR A 32 -5.91 4.13 -0.87
CA THR A 32 -5.81 3.64 -2.25
C THR A 32 -4.71 4.37 -3.03
N GLN A 33 -4.59 5.69 -2.87
CA GLN A 33 -3.49 6.42 -3.50
C GLN A 33 -2.13 6.03 -2.95
N GLN A 34 -2.00 5.80 -1.63
CA GLN A 34 -0.75 5.32 -1.06
C GLN A 34 -0.38 3.92 -1.54
N ALA A 35 -1.37 3.03 -1.73
CA ALA A 35 -1.15 1.72 -2.33
C ALA A 35 -0.57 1.81 -3.76
N ARG A 36 -1.08 2.73 -4.60
CA ARG A 36 -0.50 2.98 -5.94
C ARG A 36 0.94 3.45 -5.87
N ASN A 37 1.23 4.36 -4.94
CA ASN A 37 2.59 4.87 -4.75
C ASN A 37 3.54 3.75 -4.29
N PHE A 38 3.07 2.85 -3.43
CA PHE A 38 3.85 1.68 -3.01
C PHE A 38 4.05 0.67 -4.14
N ASP A 39 3.03 0.40 -4.97
CA ASP A 39 3.15 -0.47 -6.14
C ASP A 39 4.19 0.07 -7.14
N MET A 40 4.25 1.40 -7.35
CA MET A 40 5.33 2.02 -8.13
C MET A 40 6.71 1.78 -7.50
N PHE A 41 6.85 1.93 -6.18
CA PHE A 41 8.10 1.62 -5.48
C PHE A 41 8.52 0.16 -5.63
N LEU A 42 7.57 -0.79 -5.55
CA LEU A 42 7.84 -2.20 -5.78
C LEU A 42 8.36 -2.45 -7.21
N GLN A 43 7.75 -1.80 -8.21
CA GLN A 43 8.20 -1.89 -9.61
C GLN A 43 9.61 -1.33 -9.79
N ASP A 44 9.89 -0.15 -9.24
CA ASP A 44 11.21 0.49 -9.34
C ASP A 44 12.32 -0.36 -8.69
N GLU A 45 11.99 -1.08 -7.62
CA GLU A 45 12.91 -1.96 -6.89
C GLU A 45 12.93 -3.41 -7.41
N GLY A 46 12.10 -3.74 -8.40
CA GLY A 46 11.97 -5.11 -8.93
C GLY A 46 11.48 -6.12 -7.90
N LEU A 47 10.61 -5.70 -6.98
CA LEU A 47 10.07 -6.52 -5.90
C LEU A 47 8.64 -6.96 -6.23
N PRO A 48 8.34 -8.27 -6.33
CA PRO A 48 6.99 -8.74 -6.59
C PRO A 48 6.09 -8.63 -5.35
N CYS A 49 4.78 -8.42 -5.55
CA CYS A 49 3.76 -8.56 -4.51
C CYS A 49 2.75 -9.62 -4.93
N GLU A 50 2.84 -10.80 -4.34
CA GLU A 50 1.93 -11.92 -4.62
C GLU A 50 0.76 -11.97 -3.64
N ILE A 51 1.02 -11.59 -2.38
CA ILE A 51 0.06 -11.65 -1.28
C ILE A 51 0.12 -10.33 -0.53
N LEU A 52 -1.05 -9.71 -0.33
CA LEU A 52 -1.24 -8.58 0.57
C LEU A 52 -1.93 -9.04 1.86
N GLN A 53 -1.31 -8.77 3.01
CA GLN A 53 -1.92 -8.95 4.33
C GLN A 53 -2.06 -7.60 5.03
N ARG A 54 -3.21 -7.39 5.67
CA ARG A 54 -3.56 -6.16 6.39
C ARG A 54 -4.53 -6.48 7.51
N ASP A 55 -4.68 -5.56 8.48
CA ASP A 55 -5.77 -5.64 9.44
C ASP A 55 -7.11 -5.28 8.79
N GLN A 56 -8.20 -5.34 9.57
CA GLN A 56 -9.56 -5.06 9.10
C GLN A 56 -9.97 -3.59 9.28
N ASP A 57 -9.05 -2.62 9.18
CA ASP A 57 -9.42 -1.20 9.20
C ASP A 57 -10.36 -0.87 8.02
N SER A 58 -11.44 -0.17 8.31
CA SER A 58 -12.47 0.21 7.34
C SER A 58 -11.98 1.14 6.22
N LYS A 59 -10.81 1.76 6.39
CA LYS A 59 -10.16 2.59 5.36
C LYS A 59 -9.51 1.76 4.26
N TYR A 60 -9.38 0.45 4.43
CA TYR A 60 -8.85 -0.44 3.41
C TYR A 60 -10.00 -1.02 2.59
N ILE A 61 -10.43 -0.21 1.62
CA ILE A 61 -11.56 -0.48 0.74
C ILE A 61 -11.15 -1.26 -0.52
N ASP A 62 -12.13 -1.78 -1.26
CA ASP A 62 -11.90 -2.64 -2.44
C ASP A 62 -10.97 -2.03 -3.49
N SER A 63 -11.00 -0.69 -3.65
CA SER A 63 -10.13 0.00 -4.61
C SER A 63 -8.66 -0.05 -4.25
N LEU A 64 -8.32 -0.23 -2.97
CA LEU A 64 -6.94 -0.46 -2.52
C LEU A 64 -6.48 -1.84 -2.96
N ASP A 65 -7.30 -2.88 -2.70
CA ASP A 65 -6.94 -4.26 -3.05
C ASP A 65 -6.80 -4.41 -4.58
N GLU A 66 -7.61 -3.68 -5.35
CA GLU A 66 -7.55 -3.68 -6.81
C GLU A 66 -6.21 -3.20 -7.38
N VAL A 67 -5.50 -2.31 -6.67
CA VAL A 67 -4.16 -1.88 -7.07
C VAL A 67 -3.25 -3.10 -7.23
N PHE A 68 -3.25 -4.00 -6.24
CA PHE A 68 -2.35 -5.15 -6.19
C PHE A 68 -2.85 -6.34 -7.02
N ARG A 69 -4.16 -6.47 -7.26
CA ARG A 69 -4.67 -7.48 -8.20
C ARG A 69 -4.12 -7.27 -9.62
N SER A 70 -3.93 -6.01 -10.02
CA SER A 70 -3.41 -5.67 -11.34
C SER A 70 -1.90 -5.92 -11.51
N SER A 71 -1.13 -5.94 -10.41
CA SER A 71 0.31 -6.21 -10.42
C SER A 71 0.65 -7.69 -10.31
N VAL A 72 -0.19 -8.52 -9.66
CA VAL A 72 -0.07 -9.99 -9.69
C VAL A 72 -0.12 -10.54 -11.12
N SER A 73 -0.90 -9.93 -12.02
CA SER A 73 -0.98 -10.33 -13.44
C SER A 73 0.26 -9.97 -14.27
N ARG A 74 1.16 -9.11 -13.79
CA ARG A 74 2.34 -8.63 -14.56
C ARG A 74 3.61 -9.43 -14.28
N GLY A 75 3.57 -10.36 -13.34
CA GLY A 75 4.67 -11.26 -12.98
C GLY A 75 4.62 -12.65 -13.63
N ALA A 76 3.72 -12.87 -14.59
CA ALA A 76 3.64 -14.11 -15.39
C ALA A 76 4.41 -13.99 -16.72
#